data_AF-A0AA46Z6Z0-F1
#
_entry.id   AF-A0AA46Z6Z0-F1
#
_cell.length_a   1.000
_cell.length_b   1.000
_cell.length_c   1.000
_cell.angle_alpha   90.00
_cell.angle_beta   90.00
_cell.angle_gamma   90.00
#
_symmetry.space_group_name_H-M   'P 1'
#
loop_
_entity.id
_entity.type
_entity.pdbx_description
1 polymer ?
#
loop_
_entity_poly.entity_id
_entity_poly.type
_entity_poly.pdbx_seq_one_letter_code
_entity_poly.pdbx_strand_id
1 'polypeptide(L)'
;MSELTPQVAGNTAMTTSTTQAFSPAGNMDDVTNKLKQLWSSSQRNLVLSAVLAAIVAAIIVVALWSSSQSFRPLYSQQERFDIGEIVSVLESEGVSYRMQEQNGQVLVPEGEVARIRMLLASKGVKAKLPTGLDSLKEDSSLGTSQFMETARYRHGLEGELVRTIMSLNSVANARVHLAIPRQTLFVRQNGENPSASVMLELKPGEDLKPEQVEAIINLIVGSVTAMKPEFVSVIDQYGRLLSADVASAEAGKVNAKYLEYQKNVEKQIIQRAADMLTPIVGPSNFRVQVAADMDFSQVEETREILDNAPVVRNEHTIQNNSIDQIALGVPGSLSNQPPVTGEAATNDSQNTNARSEVNRQYAVGSSVRRTQYQQGQIEKLSVSVLLNSKASPDGVAWSDADKAQIFTMITDAVGISAARGDSLSLMSFNFTPIDIDAPTALPWWQDPTVQQPLRYVIGGMLGLAMIFFVLRPLIMHLTGADKPVPELNFAEPPQEEPDYDNLQTREEREHEEVLNRRLSEKGISASTGLDVNSDMLPPAGSPLEIQLKHLQLIANEEPERVAEILKQWVNINEHSSVDVKTNA
;
A
#
# COMPACT_ATOMS: atom_id res chain seq x y z
N MET A 1 -57.45 -18.79 50.20
CA MET A 1 -57.78 -20.16 49.74
C MET A 1 -56.47 -20.90 49.64
N SER A 2 -56.10 -21.58 50.73
CA SER A 2 -56.23 -23.05 50.86
C SER A 2 -54.96 -23.69 50.29
N GLU A 3 -53.93 -23.89 51.11
CA GLU A 3 -53.74 -25.12 51.92
C GLU A 3 -53.73 -26.38 51.05
N LEU A 4 -52.58 -27.06 50.94
CA LEU A 4 -52.34 -28.35 51.60
C LEU A 4 -50.96 -28.94 51.21
N THR A 5 -50.23 -29.24 52.27
CA THR A 5 -48.98 -29.97 52.49
C THR A 5 -49.15 -31.51 52.27
N PRO A 6 -48.29 -32.41 52.78
CA PRO A 6 -46.84 -32.67 52.63
C PRO A 6 -46.51 -34.19 52.43
N GLN A 7 -45.23 -34.56 52.62
CA GLN A 7 -44.65 -35.87 53.04
C GLN A 7 -43.79 -36.61 51.99
N VAL A 8 -42.66 -37.29 52.30
CA VAL A 8 -41.85 -37.50 53.52
C VAL A 8 -40.48 -38.12 53.10
N ALA A 9 -39.43 -37.71 53.82
CA ALA A 9 -38.18 -38.36 54.25
C ALA A 9 -37.33 -39.31 53.36
N GLY A 10 -36.02 -39.09 53.45
CA GLY A 10 -34.97 -40.09 53.19
C GLY A 10 -33.55 -39.53 53.38
N ASN A 11 -33.03 -39.59 54.61
CA ASN A 11 -31.65 -39.26 55.00
C ASN A 11 -30.58 -40.02 54.19
N THR A 12 -29.49 -39.34 53.82
CA THR A 12 -28.12 -39.87 53.97
C THR A 12 -27.10 -38.73 54.00
N ALA A 13 -26.07 -38.92 54.81
CA ALA A 13 -25.16 -37.92 55.34
C ALA A 13 -23.81 -37.84 54.60
N MET A 14 -22.99 -36.86 54.99
CA MET A 14 -21.52 -36.77 54.85
C MET A 14 -21.03 -36.53 53.40
N THR A 15 -20.15 -35.59 53.06
CA THR A 15 -19.07 -34.91 53.78
C THR A 15 -18.77 -33.59 53.05
N THR A 16 -18.76 -32.47 53.78
CA THR A 16 -18.24 -31.18 53.30
C THR A 16 -16.74 -31.11 53.62
N SER A 17 -15.89 -31.18 52.60
CA SER A 17 -14.47 -30.84 52.72
C SER A 17 -14.30 -29.32 52.63
N THR A 18 -14.06 -28.72 53.79
CA THR A 18 -13.53 -27.37 54.00
C THR A 18 -12.19 -27.20 53.26
N THR A 19 -12.14 -26.30 52.27
CA THR A 19 -10.87 -25.76 51.77
C THR A 19 -10.75 -24.32 52.24
N GLN A 20 -9.72 -24.11 53.07
CA GLN A 20 -9.45 -22.92 53.85
C GLN A 20 -9.13 -21.69 53.00
N ALA A 21 -9.67 -20.56 53.45
CA ALA A 21 -9.23 -19.22 53.05
C ALA A 21 -7.81 -18.96 53.59
N PHE A 22 -6.87 -18.65 52.70
CA PHE A 22 -5.56 -18.13 53.05
C PHE A 22 -5.68 -16.64 53.40
N SER A 23 -5.58 -16.31 54.69
CA SER A 23 -5.22 -14.96 55.15
C SER A 23 -3.72 -14.93 55.45
N PRO A 24 -2.99 -13.85 55.09
CA PRO A 24 -1.56 -13.73 55.29
C PRO A 24 -1.28 -13.07 56.64
N ALA A 25 -0.87 -13.85 57.63
CA ALA A 25 -0.29 -13.33 58.87
C ALA A 25 0.71 -14.35 59.40
N GLY A 26 1.90 -14.36 58.81
CA GLY A 26 2.97 -15.27 59.16
C GLY A 26 4.33 -14.58 59.04
N ASN A 27 4.75 -13.98 60.16
CA ASN A 27 6.12 -13.64 60.55
C ASN A 27 7.13 -13.36 59.43
N MET A 28 7.08 -12.15 58.88
CA MET A 28 8.22 -11.55 58.16
C MET A 28 9.45 -11.40 59.09
N ASP A 29 9.22 -11.35 60.40
CA ASP A 29 10.26 -11.25 61.43
C ASP A 29 10.98 -12.60 61.68
N ASP A 30 10.32 -13.76 61.49
CA ASP A 30 10.99 -15.06 61.60
C ASP A 30 11.85 -15.38 60.37
N VAL A 31 11.41 -14.96 59.18
CA VAL A 31 12.19 -15.13 57.96
C VAL A 31 13.44 -14.24 58.00
N THR A 32 13.29 -13.00 58.46
CA THR A 32 14.42 -12.05 58.60
C THR A 32 15.36 -12.42 59.75
N ASN A 33 14.86 -13.00 60.86
CA ASN A 33 15.71 -13.48 61.94
C ASN A 33 16.41 -14.82 61.62
N LYS A 34 15.77 -15.73 60.88
CA LYS A 34 16.47 -16.91 60.33
C LYS A 34 17.52 -16.53 59.29
N LEU A 35 17.26 -15.49 58.48
CA LEU A 35 18.25 -14.96 57.55
C LEU A 35 19.43 -14.32 58.30
N LYS A 36 19.19 -13.53 59.37
CA LYS A 36 20.27 -12.98 60.22
C LYS A 36 21.05 -14.04 60.98
N GLN A 37 20.40 -15.13 61.41
CA GLN A 37 21.07 -16.23 62.11
C GLN A 37 21.97 -17.06 61.17
N LEU A 38 21.61 -17.18 59.89
CA LEU A 38 22.47 -17.78 58.86
C LEU A 38 23.72 -16.93 58.52
N TRP A 39 23.67 -15.62 58.80
CA TRP A 39 24.79 -14.69 58.54
C TRP A 39 25.80 -14.56 59.69
N SER A 40 25.54 -15.13 60.87
CA SER A 40 26.37 -14.87 62.08
C SER A 40 27.15 -16.06 62.64
N SER A 41 27.05 -17.27 62.07
CA SER A 41 27.86 -18.40 62.54
C SER A 41 28.53 -19.18 61.42
N SER A 42 29.85 -19.21 61.47
CA SER A 42 30.77 -19.95 60.59
C SER A 42 31.03 -19.29 59.24
N GLN A 43 32.13 -18.52 59.17
CA GLN A 43 32.72 -18.01 57.92
C GLN A 43 32.91 -19.11 56.85
N ARG A 44 32.94 -20.39 57.23
CA ARG A 44 33.04 -21.54 56.31
C ARG A 44 31.70 -21.95 55.69
N ASN A 45 30.56 -21.74 56.37
CA ASN A 45 29.22 -22.07 55.85
C ASN A 45 28.66 -20.95 54.97
N LEU A 46 29.10 -19.70 55.20
CA LEU A 46 28.74 -18.55 54.37
C LEU A 46 29.34 -18.69 52.97
N VAL A 47 30.61 -19.08 52.86
CA VAL A 47 31.27 -19.39 51.58
C VAL A 47 30.56 -20.55 50.86
N LEU A 48 30.18 -21.62 51.57
CA LEU A 48 29.50 -22.78 50.97
C LEU A 48 28.09 -22.42 50.44
N SER A 49 27.34 -21.59 51.18
CA SER A 49 26.03 -21.10 50.76
C SER A 49 26.12 -20.12 49.58
N ALA A 50 27.16 -19.28 49.54
CA ALA A 50 27.44 -18.38 48.43
C ALA A 50 27.79 -19.15 47.14
N VAL A 51 28.61 -20.20 47.22
CA VAL A 51 28.88 -21.09 46.08
C VAL A 51 27.61 -21.74 45.57
N LEU A 52 26.79 -22.28 46.48
CA LEU A 52 25.54 -22.93 46.10
C LEU A 52 24.57 -21.94 45.45
N ALA A 53 24.45 -20.73 45.97
CA ALA A 53 23.63 -19.67 45.39
C ALA A 53 24.15 -19.22 44.01
N ALA A 54 25.48 -19.14 43.81
CA ALA A 54 26.07 -18.86 42.49
C ALA A 54 25.77 -19.96 41.48
N ILE A 55 25.88 -21.23 41.88
CA ILE A 55 25.58 -22.36 41.00
C ILE A 55 24.11 -22.35 40.61
N VAL A 56 23.20 -22.14 41.58
CA VAL A 56 21.76 -22.05 41.32
C VAL A 56 21.44 -20.85 40.41
N ALA A 57 22.04 -19.69 40.65
CA ALA A 57 21.87 -18.51 39.80
C ALA A 57 22.41 -18.73 38.37
N ALA A 58 23.58 -19.37 38.23
CA ALA A 58 24.15 -19.72 36.93
C ALA A 58 23.25 -20.70 36.16
N ILE A 59 22.69 -21.71 36.84
CA ILE A 59 21.73 -22.64 36.26
C ILE A 59 20.48 -21.91 35.78
N ILE A 60 19.94 -20.97 36.57
CA ILE A 60 18.76 -20.18 36.18
C ILE A 60 19.04 -19.28 34.98
N VAL A 61 20.20 -18.61 34.95
CA VAL A 61 20.61 -17.76 33.82
C VAL A 61 20.81 -18.57 32.54
N VAL A 62 21.48 -19.73 32.62
CA VAL A 62 21.66 -20.64 31.48
C VAL A 62 20.32 -21.22 31.01
N ALA A 63 19.44 -21.59 31.94
CA ALA A 63 18.11 -22.10 31.60
C ALA A 63 17.23 -21.05 30.90
N LEU A 64 17.28 -19.79 31.33
CA LEU A 64 16.57 -18.68 30.68
C LEU A 64 17.15 -18.33 29.30
N TRP A 65 18.46 -18.47 29.11
CA TRP A 65 19.10 -18.27 27.81
C TRP A 65 18.76 -19.39 26.82
N SER A 66 18.67 -20.64 27.30
CA SER A 66 18.36 -21.82 26.48
C SER A 66 16.89 -21.95 26.07
N SER A 67 15.95 -21.26 26.74
CA SER A 67 14.51 -21.48 26.54
C SER A 67 13.87 -20.60 25.44
N SER A 68 14.64 -19.84 24.67
CA SER A 68 14.10 -18.81 23.76
C SER A 68 14.07 -19.19 22.28
N GLN A 69 14.12 -20.48 21.92
CA GLN A 69 13.99 -20.87 20.51
C GLN A 69 12.56 -20.61 20.02
N SER A 70 12.37 -19.49 19.32
CA SER A 70 11.10 -19.15 18.68
C SER A 70 10.88 -20.08 17.48
N PHE A 71 9.71 -20.70 17.43
CA PHE A 71 9.27 -21.53 16.31
C PHE A 71 8.39 -20.69 15.40
N ARG A 72 8.67 -20.72 14.09
CA ARG A 72 7.86 -20.08 13.06
C ARG A 72 7.29 -21.11 12.09
N PRO A 73 6.08 -20.88 11.53
CA PRO A 73 5.52 -21.76 10.53
C PRO A 73 6.42 -21.81 9.28
N LEU A 74 6.70 -23.02 8.79
CA LEU A 74 7.60 -23.24 7.68
C LEU A 74 7.03 -22.75 6.35
N TYR A 75 5.74 -22.97 6.11
CA TYR A 75 4.98 -22.51 4.93
C TYR A 75 3.64 -21.89 5.38
N SER A 76 3.06 -21.04 4.52
CA SER A 76 1.74 -20.44 4.75
C SER A 76 0.64 -21.50 4.58
N GLN A 77 -0.49 -21.36 5.29
CA GLN A 77 -1.65 -22.27 5.18
C GLN A 77 -2.22 -22.40 3.76
N GLN A 78 -1.93 -21.44 2.88
CA GLN A 78 -2.41 -21.42 1.50
C GLN A 78 -1.63 -22.37 0.60
N GLU A 79 -0.38 -22.70 0.94
CA GLU A 79 0.48 -23.55 0.13
C GLU A 79 0.30 -25.01 0.55
N ARG A 80 -0.36 -25.82 -0.29
CA ARG A 80 -0.64 -27.23 0.04
C ARG A 80 0.57 -28.11 -0.27
N PHE A 81 1.48 -28.25 0.69
CA PHE A 81 2.56 -29.24 0.63
C PHE A 81 2.13 -30.57 1.25
N ASP A 82 2.78 -31.67 0.84
CA ASP A 82 2.60 -32.96 1.50
C ASP A 82 3.33 -32.97 2.85
N ILE A 83 2.57 -32.94 3.95
CA ILE A 83 3.13 -32.90 5.30
C ILE A 83 3.97 -34.14 5.59
N GLY A 84 3.59 -35.31 5.05
CA GLY A 84 4.35 -36.54 5.24
C GLY A 84 5.73 -36.48 4.57
N GLU A 85 5.80 -35.86 3.39
CA GLU A 85 7.06 -35.64 2.67
C GLU A 85 7.95 -34.64 3.42
N ILE A 86 7.39 -33.51 3.88
CA ILE A 86 8.10 -32.51 4.70
C ILE A 86 8.68 -33.16 5.96
N VAL A 87 7.85 -33.88 6.74
CA VAL A 87 8.29 -34.50 7.99
C VAL A 87 9.38 -35.54 7.73
N SER A 88 9.25 -36.36 6.69
CA SER A 88 10.27 -37.37 6.35
C SER A 88 11.64 -36.74 6.03
N VAL A 89 11.66 -35.61 5.33
CA VAL A 89 12.90 -34.89 5.02
C VAL A 89 13.47 -34.23 6.27
N LEU A 90 12.63 -33.58 7.10
CA LEU A 90 13.06 -32.95 8.34
C LEU A 90 13.64 -33.96 9.33
N GLU A 91 13.03 -35.15 9.45
CA GLU A 91 13.54 -36.24 10.27
C GLU A 91 14.86 -36.80 9.71
N SER A 92 14.96 -36.98 8.40
CA SER A 92 16.18 -37.49 7.76
C SER A 92 17.39 -36.56 7.93
N GLU A 93 17.15 -35.26 8.05
CA GLU A 93 18.19 -34.23 8.19
C GLU A 93 18.36 -33.77 9.66
N GLY A 94 17.66 -34.42 10.60
CA GLY A 94 17.79 -34.18 12.03
C GLY A 94 17.30 -32.80 12.51
N VAL A 95 16.39 -32.19 11.76
CA VAL A 95 15.87 -30.85 12.06
C VAL A 95 14.77 -30.94 13.11
N SER A 96 14.88 -30.16 14.19
CA SER A 96 13.82 -30.06 15.21
C SER A 96 12.58 -29.42 14.61
N TYR A 97 11.44 -30.10 14.67
CA TYR A 97 10.16 -29.59 14.19
C TYR A 97 9.07 -29.75 15.27
N ARG A 98 8.03 -28.93 15.20
CA ARG A 98 6.81 -29.08 15.99
C ARG A 98 5.61 -29.01 15.07
N MET A 99 4.58 -29.79 15.35
CA MET A 99 3.31 -29.67 14.65
C MET A 99 2.32 -28.92 15.55
N GLN A 100 1.57 -28.00 14.96
CA GLN A 100 0.52 -27.30 15.68
C GLN A 100 -0.76 -28.15 15.68
N GLU A 101 -1.21 -28.62 16.84
CA GLU A 101 -2.45 -29.41 16.99
C GLU A 101 -3.68 -28.81 16.30
N GLN A 102 -3.78 -27.48 16.25
CA GLN A 102 -4.98 -26.78 15.74
C GLN A 102 -5.10 -26.75 14.22
N ASN A 103 -3.99 -26.72 13.48
CA ASN A 103 -4.01 -26.49 12.02
C ASN A 103 -3.03 -27.37 11.24
N GLY A 104 -2.34 -28.30 11.90
CA GLY A 104 -1.42 -29.24 11.25
C GLY A 104 -0.20 -28.59 10.61
N GLN A 105 0.10 -27.32 10.89
CA GLN A 105 1.28 -26.66 10.34
C GLN A 105 2.55 -27.17 11.01
N VAL A 106 3.59 -27.36 10.19
CA VAL A 106 4.94 -27.68 10.65
C VAL A 106 5.65 -26.37 11.01
N LEU A 107 5.98 -26.21 12.29
CA LEU A 107 6.83 -25.14 12.79
C LEU A 107 8.28 -25.61 12.91
N VAL A 108 9.18 -24.72 12.54
CA VAL A 108 10.63 -24.93 12.62
C VAL A 108 11.30 -23.74 13.33
N PRO A 109 12.52 -23.88 13.85
CA PRO A 109 13.25 -22.79 14.47
C PRO A 109 13.39 -21.57 13.55
N GLU A 110 13.14 -20.37 14.08
CA GLU A 110 13.11 -19.11 13.32
C GLU A 110 14.39 -18.86 12.51
N GLY A 111 15.56 -19.19 13.07
CA GLY A 111 16.86 -19.03 12.40
C GLY A 111 17.13 -19.99 11.24
N GLU A 112 16.34 -21.06 11.10
CA GLU A 112 16.60 -22.12 10.10
C GLU A 112 15.55 -22.19 8.98
N VAL A 113 14.48 -21.39 9.05
CA VAL A 113 13.35 -21.43 8.08
C VAL A 113 13.84 -21.38 6.63
N ALA A 114 14.72 -20.44 6.29
CA ALA A 114 15.21 -20.26 4.92
C ALA A 114 16.06 -21.46 4.45
N ARG A 115 16.94 -21.98 5.33
CA ARG A 115 17.78 -23.15 5.05
C ARG A 115 16.92 -24.39 4.82
N ILE A 116 15.91 -24.59 5.66
CA ILE A 116 14.99 -25.73 5.58
C ILE A 116 14.15 -25.66 4.31
N ARG A 117 13.67 -24.47 3.91
CA ARG A 117 12.96 -24.29 2.63
C ARG A 117 13.84 -24.67 1.44
N MET A 118 15.11 -24.26 1.46
CA MET A 118 16.07 -24.62 0.40
C MET A 118 16.37 -26.12 0.37
N LEU A 119 16.45 -26.75 1.55
CA LEU A 119 16.63 -28.19 1.71
C LEU A 119 15.43 -28.98 1.18
N LEU A 120 14.20 -28.56 1.52
CA LEU A 120 12.99 -29.19 1.02
C LEU A 120 12.86 -29.05 -0.51
N ALA A 121 13.20 -27.87 -1.03
CA ALA A 121 13.26 -27.64 -2.47
C ALA A 121 14.31 -28.52 -3.17
N SER A 122 15.48 -28.74 -2.57
CA SER A 122 16.53 -29.58 -3.14
C SER A 122 16.19 -31.08 -3.11
N LYS A 123 15.40 -31.51 -2.12
CA LYS A 123 14.86 -32.87 -2.01
C LYS A 123 13.61 -33.11 -2.88
N GLY A 124 13.11 -32.06 -3.55
CA GLY A 124 12.03 -32.17 -4.53
C GLY A 124 10.62 -31.93 -3.97
N VAL A 125 10.50 -31.49 -2.71
CA VAL A 125 9.21 -31.19 -2.09
C VAL A 125 8.60 -29.96 -2.76
N LYS A 126 7.44 -30.15 -3.40
CA LYS A 126 6.72 -29.09 -4.15
C LYS A 126 5.28 -28.98 -3.65
N ALA A 127 4.70 -27.78 -3.80
CA ALA A 127 3.28 -27.59 -3.51
C ALA A 127 2.44 -28.43 -4.48
N LYS A 128 1.48 -29.20 -3.97
CA LYS A 128 0.51 -29.92 -4.78
C LYS A 128 -0.37 -28.91 -5.51
N LEU A 129 -0.37 -28.97 -6.84
CA LEU A 129 -1.39 -28.30 -7.64
C LEU A 129 -2.74 -29.02 -7.45
N PRO A 130 -3.88 -28.32 -7.61
CA PRO A 130 -5.19 -28.96 -7.61
C PRO A 130 -5.23 -30.13 -8.61
N THR A 131 -5.63 -31.31 -8.13
CA THR A 131 -5.72 -32.54 -8.93
C THR A 131 -6.68 -32.34 -10.10
N GLY A 132 -6.14 -32.30 -11.32
CA GLY A 132 -6.96 -32.18 -12.54
C GLY A 132 -6.28 -32.62 -13.83
N LEU A 133 -4.94 -32.75 -13.84
CA LEU A 133 -4.17 -33.09 -15.05
C LEU A 133 -3.57 -34.51 -15.03
N ASP A 134 -3.39 -35.11 -13.84
CA ASP A 134 -2.55 -36.31 -13.70
C ASP A 134 -3.28 -37.61 -14.02
N SER A 135 -4.61 -37.65 -13.85
CA SER A 135 -5.41 -38.85 -14.14
C SER A 135 -5.78 -39.05 -15.61
N LEU A 136 -5.43 -38.12 -16.50
CA LEU A 136 -5.67 -38.23 -17.96
C LEU A 136 -4.38 -38.34 -18.79
N LYS A 137 -3.20 -38.20 -18.16
CA LYS A 137 -1.90 -38.39 -18.81
C LYS A 137 -1.50 -39.85 -18.96
N GLU A 138 -2.10 -40.73 -18.15
CA GLU A 138 -1.91 -42.16 -18.24
C GLU A 138 -2.89 -42.71 -19.30
N ASP A 139 -2.40 -43.56 -20.20
CA ASP A 139 -3.12 -44.22 -21.30
C ASP A 139 -3.19 -43.46 -22.64
N SER A 140 -2.01 -43.27 -23.23
CA SER A 140 -1.84 -43.23 -24.69
C SER A 140 -1.93 -44.67 -25.24
N SER A 141 -3.16 -45.14 -25.45
CA SER A 141 -3.47 -46.38 -26.15
C SER A 141 -3.92 -46.07 -27.59
N LEU A 142 -3.33 -46.76 -28.57
CA LEU A 142 -3.69 -46.66 -29.98
C LEU A 142 -5.21 -46.89 -30.16
N GLY A 143 -5.93 -45.91 -30.74
CA GLY A 143 -7.37 -46.01 -31.04
C GLY A 143 -8.30 -45.11 -30.21
N THR A 144 -7.87 -43.92 -29.79
CA THR A 144 -8.73 -43.00 -29.01
C THR A 144 -9.96 -42.56 -29.82
N SER A 145 -11.16 -42.69 -29.23
CA SER A 145 -12.41 -42.20 -29.81
C SER A 145 -12.43 -40.67 -29.90
N GLN A 146 -13.06 -40.11 -30.95
CA GLN A 146 -13.32 -38.66 -31.12
C GLN A 146 -13.98 -38.05 -29.86
N PHE A 147 -14.80 -38.84 -29.16
CA PHE A 147 -15.41 -38.42 -27.90
C PHE A 147 -14.36 -38.15 -26.81
N MET A 148 -13.37 -39.03 -26.68
CA MET A 148 -12.31 -38.90 -25.69
C MET A 148 -11.38 -37.72 -26.01
N GLU A 149 -11.08 -37.48 -27.27
CA GLU A 149 -10.31 -36.31 -27.70
C GLU A 149 -11.04 -35.01 -27.39
N THR A 150 -12.34 -34.93 -27.72
CA THR A 150 -13.16 -33.75 -27.43
C THR A 150 -13.30 -33.52 -25.92
N ALA A 151 -13.48 -34.58 -25.13
CA ALA A 151 -13.54 -34.50 -23.68
C ALA A 151 -12.21 -34.01 -23.08
N ARG A 152 -11.07 -34.52 -23.57
CA ARG A 152 -9.73 -34.07 -23.16
C ARG A 152 -9.48 -32.62 -23.52
N TYR A 153 -9.85 -32.20 -24.74
CA TYR A 153 -9.73 -30.81 -25.17
C TYR A 153 -10.56 -29.87 -24.28
N ARG A 154 -11.83 -30.21 -24.01
CA ARG A 154 -12.71 -29.40 -23.15
C ARG A 154 -12.16 -29.30 -21.73
N HIS A 155 -11.75 -30.42 -21.14
CA HIS A 155 -11.19 -30.46 -19.78
C HIS A 155 -9.87 -29.68 -19.69
N GLY A 156 -9.04 -29.75 -20.73
CA GLY A 156 -7.82 -28.93 -20.83
C GLY A 156 -8.11 -27.43 -20.90
N LEU A 157 -9.11 -27.03 -21.69
CA LEU A 157 -9.54 -25.63 -21.81
C LEU A 157 -10.12 -25.10 -20.49
N GLU A 158 -10.97 -25.89 -19.82
CA GLU A 158 -11.48 -25.56 -18.48
C GLU A 158 -10.34 -25.37 -17.47
N GLY A 159 -9.32 -26.24 -17.51
CA GLY A 159 -8.14 -26.15 -16.64
C GLY A 159 -7.27 -24.91 -16.87
N GLU A 160 -6.99 -24.55 -18.13
CA GLU A 160 -6.23 -23.34 -18.46
C GLU A 160 -7.00 -22.07 -18.07
N LEU A 161 -8.32 -22.03 -18.32
CA LEU A 161 -9.18 -20.93 -17.87
C LEU A 161 -9.14 -20.76 -16.36
N VAL A 162 -9.25 -21.85 -15.59
CA VAL A 162 -9.12 -21.83 -14.13
C VAL A 162 -7.77 -21.25 -13.72
N ARG A 163 -6.68 -21.65 -14.36
CA ARG A 163 -5.33 -21.17 -14.06
C ARG A 163 -5.18 -19.67 -14.32
N THR A 164 -5.71 -19.18 -15.43
CA THR A 164 -5.67 -17.74 -15.76
C THR A 164 -6.54 -16.94 -14.79
N ILE A 165 -7.73 -17.41 -14.44
CA ILE A 165 -8.62 -16.69 -13.51
C ILE A 165 -8.01 -16.66 -12.10
N MET A 166 -7.39 -17.74 -11.64
CA MET A 166 -6.67 -17.77 -10.34
C MET A 166 -5.44 -16.86 -10.28
N SER A 167 -4.92 -16.40 -11.42
CA SER A 167 -3.83 -15.42 -11.44
C SER A 167 -4.27 -14.01 -11.02
N LEU A 168 -5.59 -13.75 -10.99
CA LEU A 168 -6.14 -12.49 -10.49
C LEU A 168 -5.97 -12.40 -8.97
N ASN A 169 -5.46 -11.26 -8.49
CA ASN A 169 -5.13 -11.07 -7.08
C ASN A 169 -6.30 -11.37 -6.12
N SER A 170 -7.53 -11.05 -6.51
CA SER A 170 -8.71 -11.19 -5.64
C SER A 170 -9.31 -12.59 -5.61
N VAL A 171 -8.87 -13.48 -6.50
CA VAL A 171 -9.38 -14.85 -6.63
C VAL A 171 -8.45 -15.80 -5.88
N ALA A 172 -9.00 -16.55 -4.93
CA ALA A 172 -8.29 -17.62 -4.23
C ALA A 172 -8.39 -18.96 -4.98
N ASN A 173 -9.56 -19.23 -5.56
CA ASN A 173 -9.84 -20.45 -6.31
C ASN A 173 -10.90 -20.19 -7.38
N ALA A 174 -10.87 -20.98 -8.45
CA ALA A 174 -11.86 -20.88 -9.53
C ALA A 174 -12.26 -22.25 -10.03
N ARG A 175 -13.53 -22.40 -10.41
CA ARG A 175 -14.06 -23.58 -11.10
C ARG A 175 -14.81 -23.11 -12.34
N VAL A 176 -14.44 -23.66 -13.49
CA VAL A 176 -15.05 -23.33 -14.78
C VAL A 176 -15.68 -24.58 -15.35
N HIS A 177 -16.95 -24.48 -15.75
CA HIS A 177 -17.66 -25.51 -16.48
C HIS A 177 -18.08 -24.97 -17.83
N LEU A 178 -17.72 -25.71 -18.88
CA LEU A 178 -17.97 -25.30 -20.25
C LEU A 178 -18.93 -26.27 -20.95
N ALA A 179 -20.02 -25.74 -21.47
CA ALA A 179 -20.98 -26.46 -22.29
C ALA A 179 -20.80 -26.06 -23.77
N ILE A 180 -19.91 -26.78 -24.47
CA ILE A 180 -19.76 -26.67 -25.93
C ILE A 180 -20.62 -27.74 -26.62
N PRO A 181 -21.58 -27.36 -27.48
CA PRO A 181 -22.38 -28.31 -28.24
C PRO A 181 -21.58 -28.95 -29.38
N ARG A 182 -21.97 -30.16 -29.78
CA ARG A 182 -21.31 -30.87 -30.88
C ARG A 182 -21.76 -30.31 -32.21
N GLN A 183 -20.81 -29.96 -33.07
CA GLN A 183 -21.10 -29.59 -34.45
C GLN A 183 -21.46 -30.86 -35.24
N THR A 184 -22.67 -30.91 -35.81
CA THR A 184 -23.09 -31.99 -36.71
C THR A 184 -23.50 -31.39 -38.06
N LEU A 185 -23.18 -32.08 -39.15
CA LEU A 185 -23.52 -31.64 -40.51
C LEU A 185 -25.03 -31.67 -40.82
N PHE A 186 -25.85 -32.13 -39.86
CA PHE A 186 -27.29 -32.32 -40.00
C PHE A 186 -28.13 -31.17 -39.42
N VAL A 187 -27.53 -30.23 -38.67
CA VAL A 187 -28.24 -29.07 -38.12
C VAL A 187 -28.08 -27.89 -39.08
N ARG A 188 -29.13 -27.59 -39.87
CA ARG A 188 -29.10 -26.51 -40.88
C ARG A 188 -29.52 -25.13 -40.37
N GLN A 189 -30.08 -25.02 -39.17
CA GLN A 189 -30.54 -23.72 -38.62
C GLN A 189 -30.34 -23.69 -37.11
N ASN A 190 -29.53 -22.73 -36.66
CA ASN A 190 -29.24 -22.37 -35.28
C ASN A 190 -28.55 -23.47 -34.45
N GLY A 191 -27.23 -23.58 -34.60
CA GLY A 191 -26.43 -24.30 -33.61
C GLY A 191 -26.65 -23.69 -32.23
N GLU A 192 -26.77 -24.53 -31.20
CA GLU A 192 -26.77 -24.08 -29.81
C GLU A 192 -25.50 -23.26 -29.55
N ASN A 193 -25.61 -22.14 -28.84
CA ASN A 193 -24.44 -21.35 -28.47
C ASN A 193 -23.73 -22.01 -27.29
N PRO A 194 -22.39 -21.99 -27.23
CA PRO A 194 -21.67 -22.42 -26.05
C PRO A 194 -22.04 -21.56 -24.84
N SER A 195 -22.09 -22.19 -23.67
CA SER A 195 -22.32 -21.50 -22.39
C SER A 195 -21.28 -21.90 -21.36
N ALA A 196 -21.03 -21.02 -20.39
CA ALA A 196 -20.06 -21.25 -19.33
C ALA A 196 -20.63 -20.86 -17.97
N SER A 197 -20.27 -21.63 -16.94
CA SER A 197 -20.54 -21.33 -15.55
C SER A 197 -19.21 -21.27 -14.80
N VAL A 198 -18.96 -20.16 -14.13
CA VAL A 198 -17.74 -19.90 -13.36
C VAL A 198 -18.13 -19.69 -11.91
N MET A 199 -17.56 -20.50 -11.03
CA MET A 199 -17.64 -20.30 -9.59
C MET A 199 -16.30 -19.81 -9.08
N LEU A 200 -16.33 -18.67 -8.39
CA LEU A 200 -15.15 -18.02 -7.83
C LEU A 200 -15.18 -18.15 -6.31
N GLU A 201 -14.01 -18.43 -5.75
CA GLU A 201 -13.74 -18.33 -4.32
C GLU A 201 -12.82 -17.13 -4.14
N LEU A 202 -13.33 -16.07 -3.51
CA LEU A 202 -12.57 -14.84 -3.29
C LEU A 202 -11.70 -14.93 -2.03
N LYS A 203 -10.62 -14.16 -2.01
CA LYS A 203 -9.80 -14.03 -0.79
C LYS A 203 -10.62 -13.39 0.35
N PRO A 204 -10.34 -13.73 1.61
CA PRO A 204 -11.06 -13.16 2.74
C PRO A 204 -11.00 -11.63 2.77
N GLY A 205 -12.15 -10.98 2.80
CA GLY A 205 -12.26 -9.51 2.84
C GLY A 205 -12.06 -8.81 1.49
N GLU A 206 -11.88 -9.55 0.39
CA GLU A 206 -11.86 -8.99 -0.96
C GLU A 206 -13.17 -9.24 -1.69
N ASP A 207 -13.63 -8.22 -2.43
CA ASP A 207 -14.72 -8.28 -3.40
C ASP A 207 -14.16 -8.05 -4.81
N LEU A 208 -14.79 -8.66 -5.82
CA LEU A 208 -14.47 -8.38 -7.21
C LEU A 208 -15.14 -7.09 -7.68
N LYS A 209 -14.36 -6.23 -8.32
CA LYS A 209 -14.88 -5.03 -8.97
C LYS A 209 -15.60 -5.42 -10.29
N PRO A 210 -16.62 -4.66 -10.73
CA PRO A 210 -17.34 -4.94 -11.97
C PRO A 210 -16.42 -5.07 -13.19
N GLU A 211 -15.34 -4.28 -13.24
CA GLU A 211 -14.36 -4.33 -14.34
C GLU A 211 -13.58 -5.65 -14.36
N GLN A 212 -13.30 -6.22 -13.17
CA GLN A 212 -12.63 -7.52 -13.06
C GLN A 212 -13.56 -8.66 -13.48
N VAL A 213 -14.86 -8.56 -13.14
CA VAL A 213 -15.87 -9.54 -13.57
C VAL A 213 -16.04 -9.49 -15.09
N GLU A 214 -16.09 -8.29 -15.68
CA GLU A 214 -16.15 -8.10 -17.13
C GLU A 214 -14.89 -8.65 -17.84
N ALA A 215 -13.70 -8.47 -17.26
CA ALA A 215 -12.48 -9.07 -17.77
C ALA A 215 -12.52 -10.61 -17.77
N ILE A 216 -13.07 -11.23 -16.72
CA ILE A 216 -13.26 -12.69 -16.64
C ILE A 216 -14.24 -13.16 -17.72
N ILE A 217 -15.36 -12.46 -17.91
CA ILE A 217 -16.35 -12.79 -18.95
C ILE A 217 -15.71 -12.72 -20.34
N ASN A 218 -15.00 -11.63 -20.64
CA ASN A 218 -14.35 -11.41 -21.93
C ASN A 218 -13.24 -12.44 -22.20
N LEU A 219 -12.50 -12.85 -21.18
CA LEU A 219 -11.50 -13.92 -21.29
C LEU A 219 -12.13 -15.24 -21.75
N ILE A 220 -13.26 -15.61 -21.15
CA ILE A 220 -13.96 -16.87 -21.46
C ILE A 220 -14.59 -16.80 -22.85
N VAL A 221 -15.24 -15.69 -23.17
CA VAL A 221 -15.82 -15.44 -24.50
C VAL A 221 -14.75 -15.50 -25.58
N GLY A 222 -13.57 -14.93 -25.34
CA GLY A 222 -12.43 -15.01 -26.26
C GLY A 222 -11.81 -16.40 -26.39
N SER A 223 -11.99 -17.26 -25.38
CA SER A 223 -11.41 -18.61 -25.34
C SER A 223 -12.30 -19.67 -26.00
N VAL A 224 -13.58 -19.36 -26.25
CA VAL A 224 -14.54 -20.31 -26.84
C VAL A 224 -15.21 -19.70 -28.07
N THR A 225 -15.13 -20.42 -29.19
CA THR A 225 -15.68 -19.94 -30.47
C THR A 225 -17.20 -19.78 -30.40
N ALA A 226 -17.71 -18.68 -30.96
CA ALA A 226 -19.15 -18.37 -31.02
C ALA A 226 -19.86 -18.25 -29.66
N MET A 227 -19.11 -18.10 -28.56
CA MET A 227 -19.69 -17.74 -27.26
C MET A 227 -20.05 -16.25 -27.24
N LYS A 228 -21.13 -15.90 -26.55
CA LYS A 228 -21.48 -14.49 -26.28
C LYS A 228 -21.40 -14.20 -24.77
N PRO A 229 -21.14 -12.95 -24.36
CA PRO A 229 -21.06 -12.56 -22.95
C PRO A 229 -22.32 -12.92 -22.14
N GLU A 230 -23.50 -12.85 -22.77
CA GLU A 230 -24.80 -13.19 -22.19
C GLU A 230 -24.93 -14.66 -21.74
N PHE A 231 -24.09 -15.57 -22.24
CA PHE A 231 -24.09 -17.00 -21.90
C PHE A 231 -23.01 -17.39 -20.87
N VAL A 232 -22.37 -16.39 -20.23
CA VAL A 232 -21.37 -16.62 -19.18
C VAL A 232 -21.95 -16.19 -17.83
N SER A 233 -22.11 -17.16 -16.94
CA SER A 233 -22.53 -16.94 -15.55
C SER A 233 -21.33 -16.95 -14.62
N VAL A 234 -21.15 -15.89 -13.83
CA VAL A 234 -20.08 -15.80 -12.83
C VAL A 234 -20.71 -15.66 -11.45
N ILE A 235 -20.46 -16.62 -10.58
CA ILE A 235 -20.99 -16.67 -9.20
C ILE A 235 -19.85 -16.68 -8.18
N ASP A 236 -20.06 -16.06 -7.01
CA ASP A 236 -19.11 -16.15 -5.89
C ASP A 236 -19.49 -17.28 -4.90
N GLN A 237 -18.64 -17.51 -3.89
CA GLN A 237 -18.80 -18.55 -2.87
C GLN A 237 -20.05 -18.43 -1.99
N TYR A 238 -20.66 -17.25 -1.91
CA TYR A 238 -21.91 -16.94 -1.19
C TYR A 238 -23.15 -17.07 -2.08
N GLY A 239 -22.98 -17.44 -3.36
CA GLY A 239 -24.09 -17.62 -4.30
C GLY A 239 -24.57 -16.31 -4.94
N ARG A 240 -23.80 -15.23 -4.84
CA ARG A 240 -24.08 -13.96 -5.53
C ARG A 240 -23.71 -14.09 -7.02
N LEU A 241 -24.66 -13.75 -7.90
CA LEU A 241 -24.45 -13.73 -9.35
C LEU A 241 -23.78 -12.41 -9.77
N LEU A 242 -22.46 -12.42 -9.90
CA LEU A 242 -21.65 -11.26 -10.25
C LEU A 242 -21.85 -10.81 -11.71
N SER A 243 -22.19 -11.73 -12.62
CA SER A 243 -22.42 -11.40 -14.03
C SER A 243 -23.75 -10.67 -14.27
N ALA A 244 -24.75 -10.84 -13.40
CA ALA A 244 -26.03 -10.13 -13.49
C ALA A 244 -25.87 -8.64 -13.18
N ASP A 245 -24.94 -8.27 -12.30
CA ASP A 245 -24.60 -6.87 -12.03
C ASP A 245 -23.99 -6.23 -13.27
N VAL A 246 -23.17 -6.95 -14.04
CA VAL A 246 -22.55 -6.46 -15.29
C VAL A 246 -23.59 -6.28 -16.41
N ALA A 247 -24.56 -7.20 -16.54
CA ALA A 247 -25.59 -7.19 -17.57
C ALA A 247 -26.74 -6.21 -17.26
N SER A 248 -27.23 -6.19 -16.00
CA SER A 248 -28.25 -5.23 -15.55
C SER A 248 -27.69 -3.81 -15.51
N ALA A 249 -26.39 -3.68 -15.36
CA ALA A 249 -25.73 -2.40 -15.48
C ALA A 249 -25.57 -1.95 -16.94
N GLU A 250 -26.05 -2.56 -18.03
CA GLU A 250 -25.98 -1.84 -19.33
C GLU A 250 -26.86 -0.58 -19.36
N ALA A 251 -28.07 -0.63 -18.77
CA ALA A 251 -28.91 0.55 -18.57
C ALA A 251 -28.46 1.40 -17.35
N GLY A 252 -27.91 0.76 -16.32
CA GLY A 252 -27.39 1.44 -15.12
C GLY A 252 -25.98 2.02 -15.23
N LYS A 253 -25.11 1.49 -16.11
CA LYS A 253 -23.71 1.89 -16.42
C LYS A 253 -23.73 3.23 -17.12
N VAL A 254 -24.71 3.45 -17.99
CA VAL A 254 -24.89 4.74 -18.66
C VAL A 254 -25.14 5.82 -17.61
N ASN A 255 -26.06 5.58 -16.66
CA ASN A 255 -26.32 6.52 -15.55
C ASN A 255 -25.15 6.64 -14.57
N ALA A 256 -24.50 5.52 -14.21
CA ALA A 256 -23.34 5.53 -13.31
C ALA A 256 -22.15 6.28 -13.94
N LYS A 257 -21.94 6.14 -15.25
CA LYS A 257 -20.91 6.85 -16.02
C LYS A 257 -21.21 8.34 -16.13
N TYR A 258 -22.48 8.73 -16.28
CA TYR A 258 -22.88 10.13 -16.23
C TYR A 258 -22.62 10.74 -14.85
N LEU A 259 -22.96 10.02 -13.77
CA LEU A 259 -22.69 10.47 -12.40
C LEU A 259 -21.19 10.55 -12.10
N GLU A 260 -20.39 9.61 -12.61
CA GLU A 260 -18.93 9.66 -12.50
C GLU A 260 -18.34 10.84 -13.28
N TYR A 261 -18.82 11.08 -14.51
CA TYR A 261 -18.42 12.22 -15.31
C TYR A 261 -18.73 13.55 -14.62
N GLN A 262 -19.94 13.68 -14.06
CA GLN A 262 -20.34 14.84 -13.26
C GLN A 262 -19.38 15.04 -12.08
N LYS A 263 -19.10 14.01 -11.29
CA LYS A 263 -18.15 14.08 -10.17
C LYS A 263 -16.74 14.50 -10.61
N ASN A 264 -16.29 14.02 -11.77
CA ASN A 264 -14.98 14.39 -12.31
C ASN A 264 -14.93 15.86 -12.73
N VAL A 265 -16.00 16.38 -13.35
CA VAL A 265 -16.14 17.81 -13.68
C VAL A 265 -16.17 18.65 -12.40
N GLU A 266 -16.97 18.27 -11.41
CA GLU A 266 -17.03 18.95 -10.11
C GLU A 266 -15.66 18.97 -9.43
N LYS A 267 -14.95 17.84 -9.39
CA LYS A 267 -13.59 17.73 -8.84
C LYS A 267 -12.60 18.64 -9.56
N GLN A 268 -12.66 18.71 -10.89
CA GLN A 268 -11.79 19.58 -11.67
C GLN A 268 -12.04 21.06 -11.36
N ILE A 269 -13.31 21.45 -11.20
CA ILE A 269 -13.68 22.83 -10.83
C ILE A 269 -13.24 23.15 -9.40
N ILE A 270 -13.45 22.24 -8.45
CA ILE A 270 -12.96 22.35 -7.07
C ILE A 270 -11.44 22.56 -7.08
N GLN A 271 -10.70 21.79 -7.88
CA GLN A 271 -9.24 21.91 -7.97
C GLN A 271 -8.82 23.29 -8.50
N ARG A 272 -9.45 23.79 -9.58
CA ARG A 272 -9.14 25.12 -10.11
C ARG A 272 -9.38 26.23 -9.09
N ALA A 273 -10.50 26.16 -8.36
CA ALA A 273 -10.79 27.10 -7.28
C ALA A 273 -9.78 26.98 -6.12
N ALA A 274 -9.41 25.75 -5.77
CA ALA A 274 -8.42 25.48 -4.73
C ALA A 274 -7.02 26.00 -5.11
N ASP A 275 -6.58 25.82 -6.35
CA ASP A 275 -5.28 26.28 -6.85
C ASP A 275 -5.17 27.81 -6.79
N MET A 276 -6.29 28.51 -7.01
CA MET A 276 -6.37 29.97 -6.87
C MET A 276 -6.38 30.43 -5.41
N LEU A 277 -7.04 29.70 -4.52
CA LEU A 277 -7.18 30.05 -3.11
C LEU A 277 -5.96 29.68 -2.27
N THR A 278 -5.28 28.59 -2.59
CA THR A 278 -4.19 28.03 -1.77
C THR A 278 -3.06 29.02 -1.50
N PRO A 279 -2.55 29.81 -2.48
CA PRO A 279 -1.50 30.79 -2.23
C PRO A 279 -1.91 31.96 -1.32
N ILE A 280 -3.22 32.25 -1.24
CA ILE A 280 -3.74 33.40 -0.50
C ILE A 280 -4.05 33.01 0.95
N VAL A 281 -4.75 31.90 1.14
CA VAL A 281 -5.26 31.50 2.46
C VAL A 281 -4.59 30.25 3.02
N GLY A 282 -3.91 29.46 2.20
CA GLY A 282 -3.34 28.16 2.60
C GLY A 282 -4.35 27.00 2.53
N PRO A 283 -3.87 25.75 2.43
CA PRO A 283 -4.70 24.58 2.08
C PRO A 283 -5.74 24.19 3.14
N SER A 284 -5.59 24.63 4.39
CA SER A 284 -6.49 24.31 5.51
C SER A 284 -7.55 25.38 5.79
N ASN A 285 -7.48 26.53 5.11
CA ASN A 285 -8.27 27.73 5.45
C ASN A 285 -9.42 28.01 4.49
N PHE A 286 -9.77 27.06 3.62
CA PHE A 286 -10.94 27.19 2.76
C PHE A 286 -11.63 25.84 2.53
N ARG A 287 -12.91 25.91 2.13
CA ARG A 287 -13.69 24.78 1.62
C ARG A 287 -14.42 25.23 0.37
N VAL A 288 -14.31 24.45 -0.71
CA VAL A 288 -15.05 24.68 -1.95
C VAL A 288 -16.00 23.51 -2.15
N GLN A 289 -17.27 23.82 -2.35
CA GLN A 289 -18.26 22.85 -2.81
C GLN A 289 -18.82 23.32 -4.15
N VAL A 290 -18.92 22.38 -5.08
CA VAL A 290 -19.47 22.61 -6.41
C VAL A 290 -20.59 21.62 -6.63
N ALA A 291 -21.68 22.10 -7.22
CA ALA A 291 -22.73 21.28 -7.80
C ALA A 291 -22.87 21.66 -9.27
N ALA A 292 -22.65 20.69 -10.16
CA ALA A 292 -22.78 20.87 -11.60
C ALA A 292 -24.04 20.15 -12.10
N ASP A 293 -24.95 20.91 -12.70
CA ASP A 293 -26.08 20.36 -13.45
C ASP A 293 -25.65 20.16 -14.90
N MET A 294 -25.83 18.95 -15.42
CA MET A 294 -25.26 18.52 -16.69
C MET A 294 -26.32 17.88 -17.58
N ASP A 295 -26.42 18.35 -18.82
CA ASP A 295 -27.30 17.79 -19.82
C ASP A 295 -26.59 16.68 -20.61
N PHE A 296 -27.09 15.45 -20.46
CA PHE A 296 -26.63 14.27 -21.19
C PHE A 296 -27.59 13.85 -22.31
N SER A 297 -28.54 14.72 -22.68
CA SER A 297 -29.49 14.45 -23.75
C SER A 297 -28.77 14.30 -25.10
N GLN A 298 -29.14 13.28 -25.86
CA GLN A 298 -28.66 13.09 -27.22
C GLN A 298 -29.65 13.76 -28.18
N VAL A 299 -29.34 14.99 -28.59
CA VAL A 299 -30.16 15.74 -29.54
C VAL A 299 -29.51 15.73 -30.92
N GLU A 300 -30.26 15.32 -31.94
CA GLU A 300 -29.89 15.45 -33.34
C GLU A 300 -30.87 16.40 -34.03
N GLU A 301 -30.37 17.54 -34.51
CA GLU A 301 -31.16 18.50 -35.28
C GLU A 301 -30.81 18.35 -36.77
N THR A 302 -31.83 18.14 -37.60
CA THR A 302 -31.69 18.23 -39.06
C THR A 302 -32.47 19.44 -39.54
N ARG A 303 -31.74 20.46 -40.03
CA ARG A 303 -32.33 21.67 -40.58
C ARG A 303 -32.14 21.69 -42.09
N GLU A 304 -33.25 21.70 -42.82
CA GLU A 304 -33.26 21.92 -44.26
C GLU A 304 -33.61 23.39 -44.53
N ILE A 305 -32.67 24.13 -45.12
CA ILE A 305 -32.89 25.51 -45.56
C ILE A 305 -33.06 25.49 -47.07
N LEU A 306 -34.21 25.96 -47.55
CA LEU A 306 -34.47 26.15 -48.97
C LEU A 306 -34.06 27.57 -49.38
N ASP A 307 -33.40 27.68 -50.53
CA ASP A 307 -33.11 28.97 -51.15
C ASP A 307 -34.40 29.63 -51.62
N ASN A 308 -34.49 30.94 -51.45
CA ASN A 308 -35.65 31.74 -51.80
C ASN A 308 -35.71 32.06 -53.30
N ALA A 309 -34.63 31.79 -54.05
CA ALA A 309 -34.54 31.98 -55.49
C ALA A 309 -34.66 30.64 -56.25
N PRO A 310 -35.85 30.28 -56.76
CA PRO A 310 -36.01 29.10 -57.60
C PRO A 310 -35.37 29.33 -58.98
N VAL A 311 -34.57 28.38 -59.43
CA VAL A 311 -33.97 28.37 -60.78
C VAL A 311 -34.80 27.49 -61.69
N VAL A 312 -35.11 27.95 -62.90
CA VAL A 312 -35.86 27.15 -63.88
C VAL A 312 -34.99 25.98 -64.34
N ARG A 313 -35.45 24.76 -64.13
CA ARG A 313 -34.77 23.52 -64.56
C ARG A 313 -35.21 23.08 -65.95
N ASN A 314 -36.50 23.21 -66.24
CA ASN A 314 -37.04 22.89 -67.56
C ASN A 314 -38.20 23.85 -67.87
N GLU A 315 -38.26 24.32 -69.11
CA GLU A 315 -39.32 25.18 -69.61
C GLU A 315 -39.80 24.62 -70.94
N HIS A 316 -41.10 24.28 -71.01
CA HIS A 316 -41.77 23.87 -72.23
C HIS A 316 -42.85 24.89 -72.56
N THR A 317 -42.67 25.59 -73.68
CA THR A 317 -43.59 26.63 -74.15
C THR A 317 -44.15 26.22 -75.50
N ILE A 318 -45.47 26.08 -75.57
CA ILE A 318 -46.22 25.85 -76.81
C ILE A 318 -46.95 27.15 -77.13
N GLN A 319 -46.60 27.77 -78.26
CA GLN A 319 -47.29 28.94 -78.77
C GLN A 319 -47.89 28.62 -80.14
N ASN A 320 -49.22 28.52 -80.18
CA ASN A 320 -49.98 28.36 -81.42
C ASN A 320 -50.66 29.69 -81.73
N ASN A 321 -50.34 30.26 -82.88
CA ASN A 321 -51.05 31.42 -83.42
C ASN A 321 -51.70 30.98 -84.74
N SER A 322 -53.00 30.71 -84.72
CA SER A 322 -53.76 30.43 -85.95
C SER A 322 -54.51 31.69 -86.36
N ILE A 323 -54.22 32.16 -87.55
CA ILE A 323 -54.98 33.21 -88.22
C ILE A 323 -55.89 32.49 -89.21
N ASP A 324 -57.11 32.17 -88.78
CA ASP A 324 -58.10 31.53 -89.64
C ASP A 324 -58.80 32.64 -90.45
N GLN A 325 -58.42 32.77 -91.71
CA GLN A 325 -59.08 33.68 -92.64
C GLN A 325 -60.37 33.01 -93.13
N ILE A 326 -61.51 33.41 -92.54
CA ILE A 326 -62.82 32.90 -92.96
C ILE A 326 -63.16 33.55 -94.31
N ALA A 327 -63.06 32.81 -95.39
CA ALA A 327 -63.53 33.27 -96.70
C ALA A 327 -65.08 33.28 -96.73
N LEU A 328 -65.71 34.39 -96.33
CA LEU A 328 -67.14 34.62 -96.54
C LEU A 328 -67.41 35.06 -97.98
N GLY A 329 -67.44 34.09 -98.90
CA GLY A 329 -68.04 34.29 -100.22
C GLY A 329 -69.55 34.06 -100.16
N VAL A 330 -70.34 35.00 -100.68
CA VAL A 330 -71.80 34.85 -100.82
C VAL A 330 -72.09 33.70 -101.80
N PRO A 331 -72.82 32.62 -101.41
CA PRO A 331 -73.12 31.53 -102.34
C PRO A 331 -74.05 32.02 -103.46
N GLY A 332 -73.57 32.01 -104.70
CA GLY A 332 -74.40 32.23 -105.90
C GLY A 332 -74.04 33.41 -106.82
N SER A 333 -72.94 34.15 -106.61
CA SER A 333 -72.48 35.16 -107.57
C SER A 333 -71.26 34.69 -108.38
N LEU A 334 -71.23 35.02 -109.68
CA LEU A 334 -70.09 34.77 -110.58
C LEU A 334 -68.91 35.70 -110.22
N SER A 335 -68.05 35.25 -109.32
CA SER A 335 -66.90 36.00 -108.79
C SER A 335 -65.73 36.09 -109.78
N ASN A 336 -65.86 36.90 -110.83
CA ASN A 336 -64.71 37.43 -111.55
C ASN A 336 -65.04 38.77 -112.24
N GLN A 337 -65.10 39.85 -111.45
CA GLN A 337 -64.95 41.20 -111.97
C GLN A 337 -63.56 41.72 -111.63
N PRO A 338 -62.89 42.45 -112.55
CA PRO A 338 -61.59 43.03 -112.28
C PRO A 338 -61.71 44.12 -111.18
N PRO A 339 -60.70 44.28 -110.32
CA PRO A 339 -60.77 45.15 -109.16
C PRO A 339 -60.93 46.61 -109.59
N VAL A 340 -61.99 47.25 -109.10
CA VAL A 340 -62.14 48.71 -109.22
C VAL A 340 -61.26 49.38 -108.18
N THR A 341 -60.37 50.26 -108.64
CA THR A 341 -59.47 51.01 -107.76
C THR A 341 -60.25 52.02 -106.94
N GLY A 342 -60.42 51.78 -105.64
CA GLY A 342 -60.99 52.76 -104.71
C GLY A 342 -61.86 52.20 -103.57
N GLU A 343 -62.16 50.90 -103.54
CA GLU A 343 -62.83 50.31 -102.38
C GLU A 343 -61.83 50.06 -101.24
N ALA A 344 -62.08 50.69 -100.10
CA ALA A 344 -61.40 50.35 -98.85
C ALA A 344 -61.74 48.91 -98.49
N ALA A 345 -60.72 48.08 -98.28
CA ALA A 345 -60.90 46.72 -97.80
C ALA A 345 -61.79 46.73 -96.56
N THR A 346 -62.97 46.11 -96.65
CA THR A 346 -63.81 45.84 -95.49
C THR A 346 -62.94 45.10 -94.47
N ASN A 347 -62.90 45.58 -93.23
CA ASN A 347 -62.17 44.92 -92.15
C ASN A 347 -62.77 43.52 -91.94
N ASP A 348 -62.21 42.53 -92.63
CA ASP A 348 -62.49 41.13 -92.39
C ASP A 348 -62.22 40.87 -90.90
N SER A 349 -63.22 40.34 -90.20
CA SER A 349 -63.10 40.00 -88.80
C SER A 349 -62.13 38.83 -88.68
N GLN A 350 -60.84 39.15 -88.58
CA GLN A 350 -59.77 38.19 -88.30
C GLN A 350 -60.02 37.59 -86.92
N ASN A 351 -60.41 36.33 -86.88
CA ASN A 351 -60.47 35.60 -85.62
C ASN A 351 -59.07 35.04 -85.33
N THR A 352 -58.28 35.81 -84.58
CA THR A 352 -56.94 35.39 -84.16
C THR A 352 -57.07 34.49 -82.94
N ASN A 353 -56.86 33.19 -83.13
CA ASN A 353 -56.80 32.22 -82.04
C ASN A 353 -55.33 32.07 -81.61
N ALA A 354 -54.98 32.75 -80.51
CA ALA A 354 -53.68 32.63 -79.87
C ALA A 354 -53.79 31.72 -78.64
N ARG A 355 -53.12 30.57 -78.65
CA ARG A 355 -52.93 29.68 -77.49
C ARG A 355 -51.48 29.73 -77.07
N SER A 356 -51.23 30.15 -75.83
CA SER A 356 -49.92 30.08 -75.19
C SER A 356 -50.03 29.17 -73.97
N GLU A 357 -49.22 28.12 -73.94
CA GLU A 357 -49.13 27.18 -72.84
C GLU A 357 -47.67 27.13 -72.38
N VAL A 358 -47.42 27.49 -71.12
CA VAL A 358 -46.09 27.54 -70.52
C VAL A 358 -46.06 26.60 -69.32
N ASN A 359 -45.24 25.56 -69.40
CA ASN A 359 -44.97 24.63 -68.31
C ASN A 359 -43.52 24.82 -67.85
N ARG A 360 -43.33 25.34 -66.62
CA ARG A 360 -42.01 25.60 -66.03
C ARG A 360 -41.80 24.72 -64.79
N GLN A 361 -40.75 23.92 -64.83
CA GLN A 361 -40.25 23.17 -63.69
C GLN A 361 -39.17 23.99 -62.99
N TYR A 362 -39.34 24.26 -61.71
CA TYR A 362 -38.35 24.94 -60.87
C TYR A 362 -37.52 23.93 -60.09
N ALA A 363 -36.24 24.24 -59.90
CA ALA A 363 -35.35 23.63 -58.93
C ALA A 363 -34.99 24.68 -57.87
N VAL A 364 -35.13 24.31 -56.61
CA VAL A 364 -34.72 25.13 -55.46
C VAL A 364 -33.46 24.52 -54.88
N GLY A 365 -32.45 25.34 -54.61
CA GLY A 365 -31.29 24.88 -53.84
C GLY A 365 -31.74 24.53 -52.43
N SER A 366 -31.37 23.37 -51.91
CA SER A 366 -31.55 23.04 -50.50
C SER A 366 -30.19 22.81 -49.83
N SER A 367 -30.05 23.31 -48.61
CA SER A 367 -28.90 23.05 -47.75
C SER A 367 -29.40 22.30 -46.53
N VAL A 368 -29.01 21.03 -46.43
CA VAL A 368 -29.33 20.19 -45.27
C VAL A 368 -28.14 20.24 -44.31
N ARG A 369 -28.38 20.79 -43.11
CA ARG A 369 -27.42 20.78 -42.01
C ARG A 369 -27.91 19.80 -40.95
N ARG A 370 -27.16 18.72 -40.75
CA ARG A 370 -27.34 17.82 -39.61
C ARG A 370 -26.35 18.22 -38.52
N THR A 371 -26.86 18.65 -37.38
CA THR A 371 -26.07 19.00 -36.21
C THR A 371 -26.36 17.96 -35.13
N GLN A 372 -25.32 17.25 -34.72
CA GLN A 372 -25.37 16.38 -33.54
C GLN A 372 -24.79 17.16 -32.36
N TYR A 373 -25.60 17.37 -31.33
CA TYR A 373 -25.14 18.08 -30.13
C TYR A 373 -24.22 17.19 -29.29
N GLN A 374 -23.23 17.82 -28.67
CA GLN A 374 -22.32 17.13 -27.76
C GLN A 374 -23.06 16.86 -26.44
N GLN A 375 -22.98 15.62 -25.95
CA GLN A 375 -23.52 15.24 -24.64
C GLN A 375 -22.59 15.71 -23.53
N GLY A 376 -23.13 15.99 -22.34
CA GLY A 376 -22.35 16.37 -21.16
C GLY A 376 -21.99 17.86 -21.14
N GLN A 377 -22.86 18.72 -21.66
CA GLN A 377 -22.70 20.16 -21.48
C GLN A 377 -23.14 20.57 -20.07
N ILE A 378 -22.44 21.56 -19.49
CA ILE A 378 -22.82 22.13 -18.20
C ILE A 378 -24.01 23.07 -18.44
N GLU A 379 -25.16 22.72 -17.91
CA GLU A 379 -26.37 23.54 -17.97
C GLU A 379 -26.31 24.65 -16.91
N LYS A 380 -25.94 24.27 -15.68
CA LYS A 380 -25.86 25.20 -14.55
C LYS A 380 -24.74 24.83 -13.59
N LEU A 381 -24.04 25.84 -13.11
CA LEU A 381 -23.00 25.69 -12.10
C LEU A 381 -23.36 26.44 -10.81
N SER A 382 -23.29 25.75 -9.67
CA SER A 382 -23.47 26.34 -8.35
C SER A 382 -22.23 26.13 -7.51
N VAL A 383 -21.55 27.22 -7.15
CA VAL A 383 -20.28 27.17 -6.42
C VAL A 383 -20.43 27.88 -5.09
N SER A 384 -20.07 27.18 -4.02
CA SER A 384 -20.04 27.74 -2.67
C SER A 384 -18.63 27.68 -2.12
N VAL A 385 -18.11 28.84 -1.72
CA VAL A 385 -16.76 28.98 -1.18
C VAL A 385 -16.86 29.49 0.26
N LEU A 386 -16.26 28.72 1.16
CA LEU A 386 -16.13 29.05 2.57
C LEU A 386 -14.68 29.44 2.86
N LEU A 387 -14.47 30.64 3.41
CA LEU A 387 -13.15 31.11 3.83
C LEU A 387 -13.04 31.14 5.36
N ASN A 388 -11.88 30.77 5.87
CA ASN A 388 -11.56 30.93 7.28
C ASN A 388 -11.28 32.40 7.58
N SER A 389 -11.93 32.97 8.61
CA SER A 389 -11.77 34.39 8.96
C SER A 389 -10.40 34.69 9.60
N LYS A 390 -9.77 33.67 10.20
CA LYS A 390 -8.38 33.76 10.72
C LYS A 390 -7.31 33.89 9.64
N ALA A 391 -7.63 33.56 8.39
CA ALA A 391 -6.72 33.69 7.24
C ALA A 391 -6.80 35.07 6.56
N SER A 392 -7.60 36.00 7.11
CA SER A 392 -7.62 37.40 6.68
C SER A 392 -6.27 38.08 6.97
N PRO A 393 -5.85 39.11 6.21
CA PRO A 393 -4.65 39.89 6.50
C PRO A 393 -4.56 40.41 7.95
N ASP A 394 -5.71 40.75 8.55
CA ASP A 394 -5.80 41.23 9.94
C ASP A 394 -6.07 40.11 10.97
N GLY A 395 -6.25 38.86 10.52
CA GLY A 395 -6.49 37.69 11.36
C GLY A 395 -7.86 37.63 12.06
N VAL A 396 -8.75 38.60 11.80
CA VAL A 396 -10.06 38.72 12.48
C VAL A 396 -11.23 38.56 11.50
N ALA A 397 -11.28 39.36 10.43
CA ALA A 397 -12.36 39.33 9.45
C ALA A 397 -11.86 39.78 8.07
N TRP A 398 -12.47 39.26 7.01
CA TRP A 398 -12.20 39.68 5.64
C TRP A 398 -12.90 41.01 5.34
N SER A 399 -12.18 41.97 4.75
CA SER A 399 -12.78 43.20 4.27
C SER A 399 -13.69 42.92 3.07
N ASP A 400 -14.69 43.77 2.83
CA ASP A 400 -15.60 43.58 1.69
C ASP A 400 -14.91 43.80 0.34
N ALA A 401 -13.83 44.60 0.32
CA ALA A 401 -12.97 44.77 -0.84
C ALA A 401 -12.21 43.48 -1.18
N ASP A 402 -11.61 42.82 -0.19
CA ASP A 402 -10.88 41.55 -0.39
C ASP A 402 -11.83 40.44 -0.85
N LYS A 403 -13.03 40.38 -0.28
CA LYS A 403 -14.07 39.44 -0.71
C LYS A 403 -14.47 39.67 -2.16
N ALA A 404 -14.63 40.92 -2.59
CA ALA A 404 -14.98 41.23 -3.98
C ALA A 404 -13.86 40.84 -4.96
N GLN A 405 -12.60 41.02 -4.56
CA GLN A 405 -11.45 40.62 -5.36
C GLN A 405 -11.33 39.09 -5.48
N ILE A 406 -11.46 38.37 -4.36
CA ILE A 406 -11.46 36.90 -4.34
C ILE A 406 -12.66 36.36 -5.12
N PHE A 407 -13.84 36.97 -4.98
CA PHE A 407 -15.03 36.62 -5.74
C PHE A 407 -14.77 36.68 -7.24
N THR A 408 -14.22 37.80 -7.74
CA THR A 408 -13.91 37.99 -9.16
C THR A 408 -12.89 36.97 -9.66
N MET A 409 -11.83 36.73 -8.88
CA MET A 409 -10.79 35.74 -9.22
C MET A 409 -11.36 34.31 -9.35
N ILE A 410 -12.23 33.90 -8.43
CA ILE A 410 -12.84 32.56 -8.48
C ILE A 410 -13.85 32.48 -9.64
N THR A 411 -14.63 33.53 -9.86
CA THR A 411 -15.57 33.63 -11.00
C THR A 411 -14.85 33.37 -12.32
N ASP A 412 -13.69 34.00 -12.54
CA ASP A 412 -12.91 33.83 -13.77
C ASP A 412 -12.26 32.44 -13.85
N ALA A 413 -11.68 31.94 -12.76
CA ALA A 413 -10.97 30.66 -12.75
C ALA A 413 -11.89 29.44 -12.91
N VAL A 414 -13.10 29.52 -12.36
CA VAL A 414 -14.14 28.49 -12.50
C VAL A 414 -14.90 28.64 -13.82
N GLY A 415 -14.93 29.84 -14.40
CA GLY A 415 -15.61 30.14 -15.66
C GLY A 415 -17.12 30.31 -15.49
N ILE A 416 -17.55 30.93 -14.40
CA ILE A 416 -18.96 31.22 -14.09
C ILE A 416 -19.55 32.14 -15.17
N SER A 417 -20.70 31.77 -15.72
CA SER A 417 -21.38 32.53 -16.78
C SER A 417 -22.79 32.95 -16.38
N ALA A 418 -23.06 34.26 -16.46
CA ALA A 418 -24.40 34.79 -16.24
C ALA A 418 -25.39 34.31 -17.32
N ALA A 419 -24.93 34.02 -18.54
CA ALA A 419 -25.78 33.54 -19.63
C ALA A 419 -26.31 32.11 -19.38
N ARG A 420 -25.59 31.28 -18.59
CA ARG A 420 -26.03 29.95 -18.17
C ARG A 420 -26.91 29.97 -16.90
N GLY A 421 -26.95 31.09 -16.18
CA GLY A 421 -27.64 31.17 -14.89
C GLY A 421 -26.84 30.55 -13.73
N ASP A 422 -25.51 30.55 -13.84
CA ASP A 422 -24.61 30.08 -12.79
C ASP A 422 -24.68 30.99 -11.54
N SER A 423 -24.41 30.42 -10.37
CA SER A 423 -24.39 31.17 -9.10
C SER A 423 -23.12 30.87 -8.29
N LEU A 424 -22.54 31.92 -7.72
CA LEU A 424 -21.37 31.83 -6.84
C LEU A 424 -21.66 32.53 -5.52
N SER A 425 -21.42 31.84 -4.41
CA SER A 425 -21.58 32.37 -3.05
C SER A 425 -20.27 32.28 -2.28
N LEU A 426 -19.81 33.42 -1.77
CA LEU A 426 -18.61 33.53 -0.94
C LEU A 426 -19.00 33.88 0.50
N MET A 427 -18.64 33.03 1.45
CA MET A 427 -18.93 33.25 2.87
C MET A 427 -17.66 33.08 3.72
N SER A 428 -17.55 33.83 4.82
CA SER A 428 -16.43 33.75 5.76
C SER A 428 -16.88 33.29 7.14
N PHE A 429 -16.27 32.25 7.69
CA PHE A 429 -16.54 31.72 9.04
C PHE A 429 -15.24 31.40 9.78
N ASN A 430 -15.29 31.14 11.08
CA ASN A 430 -14.14 30.64 11.84
C ASN A 430 -14.13 29.11 11.81
N PHE A 431 -13.05 28.51 11.33
CA PHE A 431 -12.94 27.05 11.29
C PHE A 431 -12.49 26.50 12.64
N THR A 432 -13.03 25.34 13.02
CA THR A 432 -12.50 24.56 14.14
C THR A 432 -11.17 23.91 13.72
N PRO A 433 -10.09 24.06 14.51
CA PRO A 433 -8.85 23.35 14.23
C PRO A 433 -9.12 21.85 14.24
N ILE A 434 -8.64 21.16 13.21
CA ILE A 434 -8.61 19.70 13.19
C ILE A 434 -7.30 19.32 13.88
N ASP A 435 -7.37 18.98 15.16
CA ASP A 435 -6.26 18.31 15.85
C ASP A 435 -6.20 16.89 15.26
N ILE A 436 -5.28 16.69 14.33
CA ILE A 436 -4.89 15.35 13.91
C ILE A 436 -4.09 14.80 15.07
N ASP A 437 -4.72 14.00 15.93
CA ASP A 437 -4.03 13.25 16.97
C ASP A 437 -2.92 12.44 16.29
N ALA A 438 -1.68 12.91 16.42
CA ALA A 438 -0.52 12.15 16.02
C ALA A 438 -0.60 10.79 16.75
N PRO A 439 -0.33 9.66 16.07
CA PRO A 439 -0.39 8.36 16.72
C PRO A 439 0.47 8.43 17.98
N THR A 440 -0.13 8.12 19.14
CA THR A 440 0.56 8.13 20.43
C THR A 440 1.86 7.38 20.27
N ALA A 441 2.99 8.09 20.34
CA ALA A 441 4.30 7.48 20.25
C ALA A 441 4.34 6.36 21.28
N LEU A 442 4.61 5.12 20.83
CA LEU A 442 4.69 3.99 21.74
C LEU A 442 5.71 4.35 22.83
N PRO A 443 5.42 4.06 24.11
CA PRO A 443 6.38 4.31 25.16
C PRO A 443 7.70 3.62 24.85
N TRP A 444 8.82 4.28 25.14
CA TRP A 444 10.17 3.84 24.74
C TRP A 444 10.53 2.41 25.19
N TRP A 445 9.88 1.87 26.22
CA TRP A 445 10.08 0.49 26.70
C TRP A 445 9.31 -0.58 25.91
N GLN A 446 8.31 -0.20 25.10
CA GLN A 446 7.55 -1.10 24.23
C GLN A 446 8.14 -1.21 22.82
N ASP A 447 9.15 -0.39 22.51
CA ASP A 447 9.84 -0.43 21.23
C ASP A 447 10.69 -1.72 21.10
N PRO A 448 10.44 -2.58 20.08
CA PRO A 448 11.22 -3.78 19.84
C PRO A 448 12.73 -3.54 19.67
N THR A 449 13.11 -2.35 19.20
CA THR A 449 14.52 -1.96 19.02
C THR A 449 15.24 -1.73 20.35
N VAL A 450 14.50 -1.36 21.40
CA VAL A 450 15.03 -1.12 22.75
C VAL A 450 14.99 -2.38 23.61
N GLN A 451 13.98 -3.26 23.44
CA GLN A 451 13.83 -4.46 24.29
C GLN A 451 14.95 -5.50 24.10
N GLN A 452 15.42 -5.69 22.86
CA GLN A 452 16.51 -6.62 22.53
C GLN A 452 17.82 -6.26 23.26
N PRO A 453 18.38 -5.04 23.13
CA PRO A 453 19.60 -4.66 23.85
C PRO A 453 19.38 -4.55 25.36
N LEU A 454 18.20 -4.10 25.82
CA LEU A 454 17.92 -3.97 27.25
C LEU A 454 18.01 -5.31 27.99
N ARG A 455 17.60 -6.43 27.36
CA ARG A 455 17.78 -7.77 27.93
C ARG A 455 19.25 -8.14 28.13
N TYR A 456 20.11 -7.82 27.17
CA TYR A 456 21.55 -8.08 27.29
C TYR A 456 22.21 -7.19 28.35
N VAL A 457 21.77 -5.93 28.47
CA VAL A 457 22.25 -5.01 29.53
C VAL A 457 21.85 -5.53 30.92
N ILE A 458 20.61 -5.97 31.10
CA ILE A 458 20.13 -6.55 32.37
C ILE A 458 20.89 -7.86 32.68
N GLY A 459 21.07 -8.73 31.68
CA GLY A 459 21.86 -9.96 31.82
C GLY A 459 23.32 -9.70 32.20
N GLY A 460 23.95 -8.70 31.58
CA GLY A 460 25.32 -8.27 31.90
C GLY A 460 25.45 -7.67 33.31
N MET A 461 24.49 -6.84 33.73
CA MET A 461 24.46 -6.27 35.08
C MET A 461 24.29 -7.36 36.14
N LEU A 462 23.44 -8.36 35.91
CA LEU A 462 23.30 -9.52 36.78
C LEU A 462 24.59 -10.36 36.85
N GLY A 463 25.26 -10.57 35.71
CA GLY A 463 26.56 -11.23 35.66
C GLY A 463 27.63 -10.51 36.47
N LEU A 464 27.70 -9.17 36.34
CA LEU A 464 28.64 -8.34 37.11
C LEU A 464 28.33 -8.38 38.61
N ALA A 465 27.05 -8.31 39.00
CA ALA A 465 26.64 -8.46 40.38
C ALA A 465 27.06 -9.82 40.95
N MET A 466 26.93 -10.90 40.18
CA MET A 466 27.39 -12.24 40.58
C MET A 466 28.91 -12.30 40.80
N ILE A 467 29.70 -11.65 39.94
CA ILE A 467 31.16 -11.55 40.10
C ILE A 467 31.52 -10.82 41.39
N PHE A 468 30.89 -9.67 41.67
CA PHE A 468 31.21 -8.85 42.84
C PHE A 468 30.70 -9.43 44.17
N PHE A 469 29.48 -9.98 44.19
CA PHE A 469 28.84 -10.45 45.43
C PHE A 469 29.11 -11.92 45.74
N VAL A 470 29.51 -12.73 44.75
CA VAL A 470 29.78 -14.16 44.99
C VAL A 470 31.23 -14.54 44.71
N LEU A 471 31.77 -14.18 43.55
CA LEU A 471 33.12 -14.61 43.15
C LEU A 471 34.23 -13.90 43.96
N ARG A 472 34.12 -12.58 44.14
CA ARG A 472 35.09 -11.77 44.89
C ARG A 472 35.21 -12.17 46.38
N PRO A 473 34.12 -12.31 47.16
CA PRO A 473 34.25 -12.75 48.55
C PRO A 473 34.76 -14.20 48.64
N LEU A 474 34.44 -15.07 47.68
CA LEU A 474 34.97 -16.44 47.66
C LEU A 474 36.49 -16.47 47.55
N ILE A 475 37.06 -15.66 46.64
CA ILE A 475 38.51 -15.57 46.42
C ILE A 475 39.19 -15.02 47.67
N MET A 476 38.68 -13.92 48.26
CA MET A 476 39.26 -13.34 49.48
C MET A 476 39.25 -14.31 50.68
N HIS A 477 38.26 -15.20 50.78
CA HIS A 477 38.22 -16.21 51.86
C HIS A 477 39.10 -17.44 51.57
N LEU A 478 39.44 -17.73 50.31
CA LEU A 478 40.33 -18.83 49.93
C LEU A 478 41.81 -18.43 49.91
N THR A 479 42.12 -17.14 49.77
CA THR A 479 43.51 -16.62 49.74
C THR A 479 44.07 -16.18 51.10
N GLY A 480 43.30 -16.29 52.19
CA GLY A 480 43.84 -16.33 53.56
C GLY A 480 44.70 -15.14 53.98
N ALA A 481 44.31 -13.91 53.64
CA ALA A 481 44.97 -12.69 54.10
C ALA A 481 44.24 -12.10 55.31
N ASP A 482 44.41 -12.74 56.48
CA ASP A 482 44.32 -12.06 57.78
C ASP A 482 44.92 -12.98 58.87
N LYS A 483 46.18 -12.72 59.21
CA LYS A 483 46.78 -13.13 60.49
C LYS A 483 47.53 -11.93 61.07
N PRO A 484 47.10 -11.38 62.22
CA PRO A 484 47.91 -10.42 62.94
C PRO A 484 48.99 -11.17 63.74
N VAL A 485 50.25 -10.76 63.60
CA VAL A 485 51.38 -11.32 64.36
C VAL A 485 51.66 -10.42 65.57
N PRO A 486 51.85 -10.95 66.80
CA PRO A 486 52.06 -10.14 68.01
C PRO A 486 53.47 -9.58 68.13
N GLU A 487 53.58 -8.34 68.63
CA GLU A 487 54.83 -7.70 69.04
C GLU A 487 55.50 -8.40 70.23
N LEU A 488 56.83 -8.55 70.19
CA LEU A 488 57.66 -8.86 71.36
C LEU A 488 58.96 -8.05 71.32
N ASN A 489 59.24 -7.43 72.47
CA ASN A 489 60.25 -6.43 72.77
C ASN A 489 61.71 -6.93 72.77
N PHE A 490 62.59 -6.00 72.38
CA PHE A 490 63.99 -5.70 72.75
C PHE A 490 64.80 -6.66 73.66
N ALA A 491 66.03 -6.96 73.23
CA ALA A 491 67.25 -6.93 74.07
C ALA A 491 68.52 -6.84 73.20
N GLU A 492 69.47 -6.01 73.64
CA GLU A 492 70.69 -5.51 72.95
C GLU A 492 71.98 -6.25 73.46
N PRO A 493 73.23 -5.87 73.08
CA PRO A 493 74.27 -6.67 72.41
C PRO A 493 75.42 -7.14 73.36
N PRO A 494 76.58 -7.65 72.87
CA PRO A 494 77.73 -6.75 72.62
C PRO A 494 78.77 -7.14 71.52
N GLN A 495 79.31 -6.08 70.90
CA GLN A 495 80.73 -5.73 70.60
C GLN A 495 81.73 -6.75 70.02
N GLU A 496 82.30 -6.41 68.85
CA GLU A 496 83.75 -6.19 68.67
C GLU A 496 84.01 -5.31 67.41
N GLU A 497 84.82 -4.26 67.59
CA GLU A 497 85.26 -3.22 66.63
C GLU A 497 86.64 -3.57 66.01
N PRO A 498 87.33 -2.70 65.22
CA PRO A 498 86.95 -2.01 63.97
C PRO A 498 88.05 -2.16 62.88
N ASP A 499 87.78 -1.73 61.64
CA ASP A 499 88.84 -1.21 60.77
C ASP A 499 88.30 -0.15 59.79
N TYR A 500 89.13 0.86 59.51
CA TYR A 500 88.78 2.13 58.89
C TYR A 500 89.04 2.19 57.37
N ASP A 501 88.37 3.17 56.76
CA ASP A 501 88.82 4.00 55.64
C ASP A 501 88.54 3.59 54.17
N ASN A 502 87.71 4.44 53.55
CA ASN A 502 87.91 5.13 52.28
C ASN A 502 88.18 4.32 51.00
N LEU A 503 87.23 4.38 50.05
CA LEU A 503 87.38 5.15 48.80
C LEU A 503 86.04 5.21 48.03
N GLN A 504 85.71 6.41 47.59
CA GLN A 504 84.57 6.78 46.75
C GLN A 504 84.86 6.49 45.27
N THR A 505 83.83 6.13 44.49
CA THR A 505 83.54 6.73 43.17
C THR A 505 82.02 6.62 42.96
N ARG A 506 81.23 7.71 42.92
CA ARG A 506 81.25 8.88 42.01
C ARG A 506 80.67 8.60 40.63
N GLU A 507 79.56 7.86 40.55
CA GLU A 507 78.74 7.81 39.31
C GLU A 507 77.22 7.91 39.52
N GLU A 508 76.69 7.82 40.75
CA GLU A 508 75.23 7.85 40.97
C GLU A 508 74.70 9.08 41.72
N ARG A 509 75.54 10.11 41.95
CA ARG A 509 75.12 11.39 42.58
C ARG A 509 75.20 12.61 41.67
N GLU A 510 75.57 12.46 40.39
CA GLU A 510 75.65 13.59 39.44
C GLU A 510 74.43 13.72 38.49
N HIS A 511 73.44 12.81 38.56
CA HIS A 511 72.25 12.87 37.69
C HIS A 511 70.98 13.45 38.33
N GLU A 512 70.90 13.53 39.65
CA GLU A 512 69.72 14.02 40.38
C GLU A 512 69.78 15.54 40.70
N GLU A 513 70.98 16.10 40.83
CA GLU A 513 71.17 17.54 41.14
C GLU A 513 71.17 18.44 39.88
N VAL A 514 71.41 17.89 38.69
CA VAL A 514 71.35 18.65 37.42
C VAL A 514 69.91 18.78 36.89
N LEU A 515 69.01 17.86 37.27
CA LEU A 515 67.60 17.90 36.91
C LEU A 515 66.82 18.92 37.76
N ASN A 516 67.11 18.99 39.06
CA ASN A 516 66.49 19.96 39.98
C ASN A 516 66.96 21.41 39.75
N ARG A 517 68.14 21.62 39.16
CA ARG A 517 68.64 22.96 38.80
C ARG A 517 68.03 23.53 37.53
N ARG A 518 67.61 22.70 36.56
CA ARG A 518 66.92 23.15 35.33
C ARG A 518 65.42 23.40 35.50
N LEU A 519 64.80 22.84 36.53
CA LEU A 519 63.37 23.05 36.85
C LEU A 519 63.12 24.29 37.71
N SER A 520 64.14 24.81 38.42
CA SER A 520 64.05 26.08 39.17
C SER A 520 64.34 27.32 38.33
N GLU A 521 64.91 27.18 37.12
CA GLU A 521 65.35 28.31 36.28
C GLU A 521 64.28 28.75 35.25
N LYS A 522 63.11 28.10 35.23
CA LYS A 522 62.02 28.38 34.27
C LYS A 522 60.69 28.72 34.92
N GLY A 523 60.75 29.32 36.12
CA GLY A 523 59.64 29.52 37.04
C GLY A 523 58.30 29.89 36.40
N ILE A 524 57.33 28.97 36.45
CA ILE A 524 55.91 29.21 36.20
C ILE A 524 55.11 28.17 36.99
N SER A 525 54.24 28.64 37.88
CA SER A 525 53.15 27.86 38.44
C SER A 525 51.86 28.12 37.67
N ALA A 526 51.11 27.03 37.47
CA ALA A 526 49.67 26.95 37.21
C ALA A 526 49.10 27.66 35.96
N SER A 527 48.67 26.87 34.97
CA SER A 527 47.28 26.93 34.45
C SER A 527 47.01 25.84 33.40
N THR A 528 45.88 25.17 33.60
CA THR A 528 44.85 24.81 32.60
C THR A 528 45.24 24.09 31.30
N GLY A 529 44.76 22.84 31.19
CA GLY A 529 43.90 22.39 30.09
C GLY A 529 44.51 22.02 28.73
N LEU A 530 44.40 20.72 28.42
CA LEU A 530 44.02 20.11 27.13
C LEU A 530 44.83 20.43 25.84
N ASP A 531 45.52 19.39 25.36
CA ASP A 531 45.47 18.78 24.02
C ASP A 531 46.82 18.08 23.74
N VAL A 532 46.96 16.77 23.94
CA VAL A 532 46.66 15.65 23.03
C VAL A 532 47.34 15.75 21.64
N ASN A 533 48.56 15.23 21.50
CA ASN A 533 48.77 13.93 20.82
C ASN A 533 50.25 13.52 20.80
N SER A 534 50.41 12.22 21.00
CA SER A 534 51.61 11.42 21.26
C SER A 534 52.57 11.32 20.08
N ASP A 535 53.87 11.39 20.39
CA ASP A 535 54.94 10.93 19.51
C ASP A 535 55.84 9.95 20.27
N MET A 536 55.50 8.66 20.19
CA MET A 536 56.38 7.56 20.60
C MET A 536 56.28 6.44 19.55
N LEU A 537 57.10 6.55 18.51
CA LEU A 537 57.43 5.42 17.66
C LEU A 537 58.55 4.59 18.32
N PRO A 538 58.55 3.25 18.19
CA PRO A 538 59.62 2.42 18.71
C PRO A 538 60.91 2.62 17.87
N PRO A 539 62.11 2.54 18.51
CA PRO A 539 63.38 2.72 17.81
C PRO A 539 63.59 1.66 16.72
N ALA A 540 64.24 2.07 15.62
CA ALA A 540 64.48 1.23 14.45
C ALA A 540 65.34 0.00 14.81
N GLY A 541 64.79 -1.21 14.57
CA GLY A 541 65.46 -2.49 14.84
C GLY A 541 64.69 -3.45 15.76
N SER A 542 63.50 -3.08 16.24
CA SER A 542 62.67 -3.94 17.09
C SER A 542 62.05 -5.13 16.31
N PRO A 543 61.95 -6.33 16.91
CA PRO A 543 61.31 -7.50 16.29
C PRO A 543 59.87 -7.23 15.83
N LEU A 544 59.48 -7.76 14.67
CA LEU A 544 58.20 -7.54 13.99
C LEU A 544 56.97 -7.76 14.90
N GLU A 545 57.06 -8.72 15.81
CA GLU A 545 55.98 -9.08 16.74
C GLU A 545 55.69 -7.99 17.79
N ILE A 546 56.70 -7.20 18.16
CA ILE A 546 56.56 -6.05 19.08
C ILE A 546 55.91 -4.86 18.35
N GLN A 547 56.27 -4.65 17.08
CA GLN A 547 55.64 -3.62 16.25
C GLN A 547 54.16 -3.92 16.00
N LEU A 548 53.81 -5.20 15.75
CA LEU A 548 52.43 -5.66 15.59
C LEU A 548 51.61 -5.54 16.87
N LYS A 549 52.17 -5.90 18.04
CA LYS A 549 51.50 -5.71 19.34
C LYS A 549 51.27 -4.24 19.67
N HIS A 550 52.19 -3.36 19.30
CA HIS A 550 52.07 -1.93 19.54
C HIS A 550 51.05 -1.27 18.60
N LEU A 551 50.99 -1.70 17.33
CA LEU A 551 49.94 -1.29 16.38
C LEU A 551 48.54 -1.76 16.79
N GLN A 552 48.41 -2.98 17.32
CA GLN A 552 47.15 -3.48 17.88
C GLN A 552 46.72 -2.74 19.15
N LEU A 553 47.67 -2.22 19.93
CA LEU A 553 47.38 -1.47 21.14
C LEU A 553 46.92 -0.03 20.81
N ILE A 554 47.57 0.62 19.84
CA ILE A 554 47.15 1.96 19.35
C ILE A 554 45.81 1.90 18.60
N ALA A 555 45.54 0.83 17.86
CA ALA A 555 44.25 0.66 17.16
C ALA A 555 43.05 0.42 18.09
N ASN A 556 43.29 0.08 19.37
CA ASN A 556 42.24 -0.22 20.35
C ASN A 556 41.97 0.91 21.36
N GLU A 557 42.83 1.93 21.46
CA GLU A 557 42.75 2.90 22.57
C GLU A 557 41.86 4.13 22.31
N GLU A 558 41.54 4.52 21.07
CA GLU A 558 40.59 5.64 20.83
C GLU A 558 39.57 5.40 19.68
N PRO A 559 38.74 4.35 19.73
CA PRO A 559 37.65 4.17 18.77
C PRO A 559 36.57 5.26 18.87
N GLU A 560 36.44 5.91 20.03
CA GLU A 560 35.42 6.94 20.28
C GLU A 560 35.66 8.23 19.49
N ARG A 561 36.92 8.67 19.31
CA ARG A 561 37.22 9.87 18.50
C ARG A 561 37.03 9.65 17.01
N VAL A 562 37.30 8.45 16.50
CA VAL A 562 37.03 8.12 15.09
C VAL A 562 35.53 8.11 14.82
N ALA A 563 34.71 7.64 15.78
CA ALA A 563 33.26 7.73 15.70
C ALA A 563 32.76 9.19 15.77
N GLU A 564 33.38 10.04 16.60
CA GLU A 564 32.99 11.46 16.73
C GLU A 564 33.35 12.28 15.48
N ILE A 565 34.52 12.02 14.88
CA ILE A 565 34.92 12.65 13.61
C ILE A 565 34.09 12.11 12.43
N LEU A 566 33.78 10.80 12.38
CA LEU A 566 32.87 10.24 11.38
C LEU A 566 31.45 10.79 11.52
N LYS A 567 30.96 11.00 12.75
CA LYS A 567 29.68 11.64 13.01
C LYS A 567 29.68 13.09 12.54
N GLN A 568 30.78 13.82 12.73
CA GLN A 568 30.93 15.19 12.23
C GLN A 568 31.02 15.23 10.70
N TRP A 569 31.70 14.27 10.07
CA TRP A 569 31.82 14.19 8.60
C TRP A 569 30.54 13.74 7.91
N VAL A 570 29.73 12.88 8.54
CA VAL A 570 28.41 12.50 8.05
C VAL A 570 27.42 13.66 8.18
N ASN A 571 27.47 14.43 9.27
CA ASN A 571 26.55 15.53 9.50
C ASN A 571 26.85 16.79 8.66
N ILE A 572 28.10 16.96 8.20
CA ILE A 572 28.47 18.06 7.29
C ILE A 572 28.01 17.79 5.83
N ASN A 573 27.85 16.52 5.44
CA ASN A 573 27.38 16.15 4.10
C ASN A 573 25.85 16.20 3.92
N GLU A 574 25.06 16.34 4.99
CA GLU A 574 23.60 16.46 4.89
C GLU A 574 23.10 17.91 4.67
N HIS A 575 23.98 18.91 4.76
CA HIS A 575 23.64 20.32 4.53
C HIS A 575 24.32 20.99 3.33
N SER A 576 24.92 20.21 2.41
CA SER A 576 25.38 20.72 1.12
C SER A 576 24.63 20.08 -0.06
N SER A 577 23.31 20.22 -0.10
CA SER A 577 22.56 20.07 -1.36
C SER A 577 22.55 21.42 -2.08
N VAL A 578 23.30 21.45 -3.16
CA VAL A 578 23.46 22.53 -4.13
C VAL A 578 22.12 23.02 -4.67
N ASP A 579 21.88 24.32 -4.53
CA ASP A 579 20.98 25.10 -5.38
C ASP A 579 21.52 25.08 -6.82
N VAL A 580 20.98 24.22 -7.69
CA VAL A 580 21.14 24.37 -9.14
C VAL A 580 19.95 25.17 -9.65
N LYS A 581 20.15 26.49 -9.76
CA LYS A 581 19.39 27.35 -10.65
C LYS A 581 19.64 26.92 -12.09
N THR A 582 18.66 26.31 -12.73
CA THR A 582 18.50 26.33 -14.19
C THR A 582 17.66 27.54 -14.57
N ASN A 583 18.33 28.58 -15.07
CA ASN A 583 17.75 29.57 -15.97
C ASN A 583 18.88 30.20 -16.81
N ALA A 584 19.10 29.62 -17.99
CA ALA A 584 19.50 30.28 -19.23
C ALA A 584 19.05 29.38 -20.38
#